data_AF-A0A8S2KC46-F1
#
_entry.id   AF-A0A8S2KC46-F1
#
_cell.length_a   1.000
_cell.length_b   1.000
_cell.length_c   1.000
_cell.angle_alpha   90.00
_cell.angle_beta   90.00
_cell.angle_gamma   90.00
#
_symmetry.space_group_name_H-M   'P 1'
#
loop_
_entity.id
_entity.type
_entity.pdbx_description
1 polymer ?
#
loop_
_entity_poly.entity_id
_entity_poly.type
_entity_poly.pdbx_seq_one_letter_code
_entity_poly.pdbx_strand_id
1 'polypeptide(L)'
;MSFYRYLSTTVKSSSGNFQPPILSGVVKQLSKFSSQNELIEYSQRPIEYIYPNNMIEACSPQNSTPIDLIKTASDLRDQLLVRLAHCLYSFQSIPFLPAANPTLLSLHERYLKSFENLARFSKIETINDEEKFHEFINRFFIQNNDVIGLLSTGCNEAQKYFKSYKVLKDFLDNVLHKRLSMRLLTEHYLELHKQQKTNQINSDWRGAISMKFSPAKVAQQCINDVSSICFETYTVVPHIELENNIHEPVPFFPNIVEYILRELLKNSMRAVVEYNKISFGKMQNVKKYFDDNRDKPLCKVVISSDPVDEVFTIAIRDEGGGINASYDEIFRYMFTGNVTEADEANKEETEEIGILSDFQERMVQSLPRFCLWMAVISCSPMSTPALGERRVNAYTLPLHYVQVIAIVVMAFLVLMNYFTLCVNIPTHPWQWLNIFLSSIVILPLFIVFITLTYIDPAEDEVLAKSRGPRTDFDRHKHTHVITELYCHVCAVQVTEKAKHCSSCNKCVYLFDHHCIWLNTCVGGKNYRMFLFMLSLVVIGSFFLFINSLLQFIGSFQDSSSLLSLRPYYGA
;
A
#
# COMPACT_ATOMS: atom_id res chain seq x y z
N MET A 1 -14.88 -28.64 -14.68
CA MET A 1 -15.47 -27.79 -15.73
C MET A 1 -14.94 -26.38 -15.53
N SER A 2 -14.30 -25.73 -16.51
CA SER A 2 -13.82 -24.34 -16.32
C SER A 2 -14.99 -23.39 -16.10
N PHE A 3 -14.80 -22.32 -15.31
CA PHE A 3 -15.81 -21.32 -14.98
C PHE A 3 -16.59 -20.85 -16.22
N TYR A 4 -15.87 -20.58 -17.31
CA TYR A 4 -16.42 -20.13 -18.58
C TYR A 4 -17.14 -21.22 -19.36
N ARG A 5 -16.68 -22.48 -19.33
CA ARG A 5 -17.44 -23.60 -19.93
C ARG A 5 -18.76 -23.78 -19.21
N TYR A 6 -18.76 -23.78 -17.88
CA TYR A 6 -19.98 -23.87 -17.07
C TYR A 6 -20.94 -22.72 -17.43
N LEU A 7 -20.51 -21.46 -17.34
CA LEU A 7 -21.34 -20.31 -17.70
C LEU A 7 -21.85 -20.38 -19.16
N SER A 8 -21.01 -20.76 -20.13
CA SER A 8 -21.43 -20.89 -21.54
C SER A 8 -22.45 -22.01 -21.75
N THR A 9 -22.36 -23.11 -21.00
CA THR A 9 -23.30 -24.22 -21.07
C THR A 9 -24.61 -23.92 -20.35
N THR A 10 -24.56 -23.26 -19.18
CA THR A 10 -25.75 -22.88 -18.42
C THR A 10 -26.59 -21.84 -19.16
N VAL A 11 -25.94 -20.90 -19.87
CA VAL A 11 -26.62 -19.92 -20.74
C VAL A 11 -27.27 -20.57 -21.96
N LYS A 12 -26.63 -21.60 -22.54
CA LYS A 12 -27.21 -22.37 -23.65
C LYS A 12 -28.35 -23.29 -23.19
N SER A 13 -28.34 -23.75 -21.93
CA SER A 13 -29.38 -24.65 -21.40
C SER A 13 -30.56 -23.92 -20.75
N SER A 14 -30.43 -22.64 -20.38
CA SER A 14 -31.50 -21.85 -19.77
C SER A 14 -32.33 -21.11 -20.82
N SER A 15 -33.09 -21.84 -21.64
CA SER A 15 -34.22 -21.29 -22.42
C SER A 15 -35.53 -21.25 -21.63
N GLY A 16 -35.48 -21.42 -20.30
CA GLY A 16 -36.64 -21.35 -19.41
C GLY A 16 -36.34 -20.68 -18.08
N ASN A 17 -36.87 -19.47 -17.89
CA ASN A 17 -37.38 -18.88 -16.64
C ASN A 17 -36.57 -18.95 -15.32
N PHE A 18 -35.23 -19.07 -15.35
CA PHE A 18 -34.43 -18.80 -14.14
C PHE A 18 -33.28 -17.85 -14.45
N GLN A 19 -33.45 -16.57 -14.11
CA GLN A 19 -32.36 -15.58 -14.06
C GLN A 19 -32.06 -15.24 -12.59
N PRO A 20 -30.94 -15.72 -12.02
CA PRO A 20 -30.41 -15.14 -10.81
C PRO A 20 -29.88 -13.74 -11.15
N PRO A 21 -30.33 -12.67 -10.47
CA PRO A 21 -30.02 -11.28 -10.87
C PRO A 21 -28.54 -10.91 -10.78
N ILE A 22 -27.71 -11.69 -10.06
CA ILE A 22 -26.26 -11.48 -9.93
C ILE A 22 -25.48 -12.22 -11.04
N LEU A 23 -25.93 -13.41 -11.43
CA LEU A 23 -25.25 -14.23 -12.45
C LEU A 23 -25.46 -13.68 -13.87
N SER A 24 -26.63 -13.10 -14.16
CA SER A 24 -26.95 -12.60 -15.50
C SER A 24 -26.16 -11.33 -15.87
N GLY A 25 -25.80 -10.50 -14.88
CA GLY A 25 -24.95 -9.32 -15.06
C GLY A 25 -23.49 -9.67 -15.33
N VAL A 26 -22.93 -10.59 -14.52
CA VAL A 26 -21.56 -11.12 -14.68
C VAL A 26 -21.41 -11.82 -16.04
N VAL A 27 -22.38 -12.63 -16.43
CA VAL A 27 -22.39 -13.32 -17.74
C VAL A 27 -22.58 -12.35 -18.92
N LYS A 28 -23.45 -11.33 -18.81
CA LYS A 28 -23.64 -10.31 -19.86
C LYS A 28 -22.41 -9.41 -20.05
N GLN A 29 -21.66 -9.13 -18.98
CA GLN A 29 -20.39 -8.41 -19.09
C GLN A 29 -19.31 -9.28 -19.73
N LEU A 30 -19.31 -10.59 -19.43
CA LEU A 30 -18.39 -11.55 -20.04
C LEU A 30 -18.70 -11.88 -21.51
N SER A 31 -19.93 -11.65 -21.98
CA SER A 31 -20.37 -11.98 -23.35
C SER A 31 -20.28 -10.79 -24.33
N LYS A 32 -19.70 -9.65 -23.93
CA LYS A 32 -19.69 -8.42 -24.76
C LYS A 32 -18.37 -8.18 -25.51
N PHE A 33 -17.54 -9.21 -25.66
CA PHE A 33 -16.18 -9.06 -26.15
C PHE A 33 -16.06 -9.29 -27.67
N SER A 34 -15.73 -8.22 -28.40
CA SER A 34 -15.00 -8.33 -29.67
C SER A 34 -13.54 -8.79 -29.48
N SER A 35 -13.05 -8.83 -28.22
CA SER A 35 -11.66 -9.09 -27.81
C SER A 35 -11.35 -10.52 -27.37
N GLN A 36 -12.33 -11.44 -27.36
CA GLN A 36 -12.07 -12.82 -26.92
C GLN A 36 -11.13 -13.55 -27.90
N ASN A 37 -11.24 -13.25 -29.19
CA ASN A 37 -10.35 -13.79 -30.23
C ASN A 37 -8.93 -13.23 -30.10
N GLU A 38 -8.77 -11.92 -29.86
CA GLU A 38 -7.46 -11.29 -29.63
C GLU A 38 -6.80 -11.85 -28.36
N LEU A 39 -7.55 -12.00 -27.27
CA LEU A 39 -7.05 -12.59 -26.04
C LEU A 39 -6.54 -14.03 -26.27
N ILE A 40 -7.30 -14.84 -26.98
CA ILE A 40 -6.89 -16.20 -27.35
C ILE A 40 -5.63 -16.15 -28.21
N GLU A 41 -5.58 -15.28 -29.22
CA GLU A 41 -4.41 -15.12 -30.10
C GLU A 41 -3.15 -14.76 -29.30
N TYR A 42 -3.21 -13.73 -28.45
CA TYR A 42 -2.06 -13.31 -27.64
C TYR A 42 -1.68 -14.36 -26.59
N SER A 43 -2.65 -15.10 -26.01
CA SER A 43 -2.34 -16.18 -25.05
C SER A 43 -1.66 -17.39 -25.69
N GLN A 44 -1.77 -17.56 -27.01
CA GLN A 44 -1.09 -18.63 -27.75
C GLN A 44 0.33 -18.23 -28.20
N ARG A 45 0.67 -16.94 -28.17
CA ARG A 45 2.02 -16.47 -28.50
C ARG A 45 2.99 -16.89 -27.39
N PRO A 46 4.23 -17.30 -27.73
CA PRO A 46 5.24 -17.61 -26.73
C PRO A 46 5.66 -16.35 -25.97
N ILE A 47 5.95 -16.50 -24.68
CA ILE A 47 6.56 -15.43 -23.89
C ILE A 47 8.06 -15.40 -24.22
N GLU A 48 8.54 -14.25 -24.68
CA GLU A 48 9.97 -14.03 -24.88
C GLU A 48 10.63 -13.70 -23.53
N TYR A 49 11.66 -14.48 -23.18
CA TYR A 49 12.44 -14.26 -21.96
C TYR A 49 13.58 -13.31 -22.26
N ILE A 50 13.57 -12.16 -21.58
CA ILE A 50 14.57 -11.11 -21.76
C ILE A 50 15.49 -11.13 -20.53
N TYR A 51 16.78 -11.37 -20.77
CA TYR A 51 17.81 -11.40 -19.74
C TYR A 51 18.50 -10.03 -19.60
N PRO A 52 19.11 -9.73 -18.43
CA PRO A 52 19.81 -8.45 -18.22
C PRO A 52 20.84 -8.13 -19.31
N ASN A 53 21.63 -9.12 -19.75
CA ASN A 53 22.63 -8.93 -20.80
C ASN A 53 22.00 -8.47 -22.12
N ASN A 54 20.90 -9.11 -22.55
CA ASN A 54 20.16 -8.69 -23.74
C ASN A 54 19.62 -7.25 -23.62
N MET A 55 19.17 -6.84 -22.44
CA MET A 55 18.67 -5.48 -22.19
C MET A 55 19.82 -4.45 -22.22
N ILE A 56 20.98 -4.81 -21.67
CA ILE A 56 22.18 -3.99 -21.70
C ILE A 56 22.70 -3.83 -23.14
N GLU A 57 22.76 -4.92 -23.90
CA GLU A 57 23.16 -4.95 -25.30
C GLU A 57 22.25 -4.08 -26.17
N ALA A 58 20.93 -4.19 -25.98
CA ALA A 58 19.95 -3.35 -26.68
C ALA A 58 20.13 -1.86 -26.38
N CYS A 59 20.66 -1.52 -25.20
CA CYS A 59 20.98 -0.14 -24.80
C CYS A 59 22.43 0.26 -25.12
N SER A 60 23.25 -0.63 -25.69
CA SER A 60 24.66 -0.34 -25.95
C SER A 60 24.81 0.57 -27.16
N PRO A 61 25.59 1.67 -27.04
CA PRO A 61 25.78 2.60 -28.13
C PRO A 61 26.69 1.97 -29.17
N GLN A 62 26.13 1.16 -30.07
CA GLN A 62 26.91 0.67 -31.20
C GLN A 62 27.28 1.80 -32.16
N ASN A 63 26.65 2.99 -32.10
CA ASN A 63 26.94 4.12 -33.01
C ASN A 63 26.52 5.52 -32.50
N SER A 64 26.75 5.89 -31.24
CA SER A 64 26.46 7.26 -30.74
C SER A 64 25.00 7.73 -30.87
N THR A 65 24.06 6.83 -31.15
CA THR A 65 22.64 7.14 -31.31
C THR A 65 21.94 7.09 -29.95
N PRO A 66 21.05 8.06 -29.63
CA PRO A 66 20.22 8.01 -28.43
C PRO A 66 19.39 6.71 -28.42
N ILE A 67 19.04 6.24 -27.22
CA ILE A 67 18.20 5.05 -27.02
C ILE A 67 16.91 5.23 -27.84
N ASP A 68 16.56 4.21 -28.62
CA ASP A 68 15.33 4.19 -29.40
C ASP A 68 14.15 3.87 -28.48
N LEU A 69 13.65 4.90 -27.79
CA LEU A 69 12.49 4.78 -26.90
C LEU A 69 11.23 4.36 -27.66
N ILE A 70 11.09 4.71 -28.94
CA ILE A 70 9.92 4.34 -29.75
C ILE A 70 9.91 2.82 -29.93
N LYS A 71 11.05 2.25 -30.33
CA LYS A 71 11.20 0.80 -30.44
C LYS A 71 11.02 0.11 -29.08
N THR A 72 11.67 0.61 -28.03
CA THR A 72 11.58 0.04 -26.68
C THR A 72 10.15 0.04 -26.15
N ALA A 73 9.40 1.14 -26.38
CA ALA A 73 8.00 1.26 -26.01
C ALA A 73 7.11 0.30 -26.81
N SER A 74 7.35 0.18 -28.13
CA SER A 74 6.63 -0.76 -28.99
C SER A 74 6.86 -2.22 -28.55
N ASP A 75 8.12 -2.59 -28.31
CA ASP A 75 8.48 -3.93 -27.84
C ASP A 75 7.84 -4.20 -26.46
N LEU A 76 7.89 -3.24 -25.54
CA LEU A 76 7.23 -3.36 -24.24
C LEU A 76 5.72 -3.57 -24.38
N ARG A 77 5.04 -2.78 -25.22
CA ARG A 77 3.59 -2.90 -25.46
C ARG A 77 3.23 -4.32 -25.87
N ASP A 78 3.94 -4.88 -26.84
CA ASP A 78 3.66 -6.22 -27.36
C ASP A 78 3.96 -7.32 -26.33
N GLN A 79 5.06 -7.19 -25.60
CA GLN A 79 5.46 -8.11 -24.53
C GLN A 79 4.48 -8.09 -23.34
N LEU A 80 3.91 -6.93 -23.01
CA LEU A 80 2.88 -6.79 -21.98
C LEU A 80 1.54 -7.40 -22.42
N LEU A 81 1.14 -7.24 -23.68
CA LEU A 81 -0.09 -7.85 -24.21
C LEU A 81 -0.05 -9.38 -24.09
N VAL A 82 1.06 -10.00 -24.50
CA VAL A 82 1.25 -11.45 -24.39
C VAL A 82 1.18 -11.89 -22.92
N ARG A 83 1.93 -11.24 -22.02
CA ARG A 83 1.95 -11.62 -20.59
C ARG A 83 0.60 -11.43 -19.90
N LEU A 84 -0.11 -10.34 -20.18
CA LEU A 84 -1.46 -10.11 -19.67
C LEU A 84 -2.44 -11.16 -20.18
N ALA A 85 -2.36 -11.55 -21.46
CA ALA A 85 -3.19 -12.58 -22.02
C ALA A 85 -2.95 -13.95 -21.36
N HIS A 86 -1.68 -14.31 -21.11
CA HIS A 86 -1.32 -15.53 -20.37
C HIS A 86 -1.81 -15.51 -18.91
N CYS A 87 -1.72 -14.36 -18.23
CA CYS A 87 -2.30 -14.18 -16.90
C CYS A 87 -3.81 -14.40 -16.93
N LEU A 88 -4.53 -13.73 -17.82
CA LEU A 88 -5.99 -13.86 -17.96
C LEU A 88 -6.40 -15.29 -18.29
N TYR A 89 -5.65 -15.97 -19.18
CA TYR A 89 -5.86 -17.39 -19.44
C TYR A 89 -5.70 -18.25 -18.18
N SER A 90 -4.72 -17.94 -17.33
CA SER A 90 -4.53 -18.63 -16.05
C SER A 90 -5.76 -18.48 -15.14
N PHE A 91 -6.33 -17.26 -15.03
CA PHE A 91 -7.60 -17.04 -14.32
C PHE A 91 -8.79 -17.78 -14.94
N GLN A 92 -8.82 -17.95 -16.26
CA GLN A 92 -9.88 -18.70 -16.94
C GLN A 92 -9.75 -20.21 -16.76
N SER A 93 -8.52 -20.69 -16.49
CA SER A 93 -8.19 -22.10 -16.35
C SER A 93 -8.49 -22.67 -14.96
N ILE A 94 -8.53 -21.83 -13.92
CA ILE A 94 -8.79 -22.30 -12.56
C ILE A 94 -10.25 -22.79 -12.38
N PRO A 95 -10.50 -23.71 -11.43
CA PRO A 95 -11.84 -24.23 -11.18
C PRO A 95 -12.84 -23.16 -10.75
N PHE A 96 -14.13 -23.43 -10.99
CA PHE A 96 -15.23 -22.49 -10.74
C PHE A 96 -15.24 -21.93 -9.31
N LEU A 97 -15.03 -22.78 -8.30
CA LEU A 97 -15.11 -22.38 -6.89
C LEU A 97 -14.07 -21.28 -6.53
N PRO A 98 -12.75 -21.48 -6.75
CA PRO A 98 -11.78 -20.40 -6.63
C PRO A 98 -12.08 -19.20 -7.53
N ALA A 99 -12.45 -19.42 -8.80
CA ALA A 99 -12.70 -18.33 -9.75
C ALA A 99 -13.86 -17.42 -9.34
N ALA A 100 -14.84 -17.95 -8.60
CA ALA A 100 -15.98 -17.21 -8.06
C ALA A 100 -15.65 -16.42 -6.78
N ASN A 101 -14.42 -16.52 -6.25
CA ASN A 101 -13.99 -15.68 -5.14
C ASN A 101 -14.08 -14.19 -5.54
N PRO A 102 -14.75 -13.32 -4.76
CA PRO A 102 -14.93 -11.91 -5.12
C PRO A 102 -13.62 -11.16 -5.36
N THR A 103 -12.60 -11.45 -4.55
CA THR A 103 -11.27 -10.83 -4.66
C THR A 103 -10.58 -11.25 -5.95
N LEU A 104 -10.54 -12.55 -6.26
CA LEU A 104 -9.94 -13.06 -7.51
C LEU A 104 -10.71 -12.61 -8.75
N LEU A 105 -12.04 -12.53 -8.69
CA LEU A 105 -12.87 -12.03 -9.77
C LEU A 105 -12.59 -10.54 -10.05
N SER A 106 -12.51 -9.72 -9.00
CA SER A 106 -12.19 -8.29 -9.14
C SER A 106 -10.80 -8.06 -9.77
N LEU A 107 -9.84 -8.94 -9.45
CA LEU A 107 -8.51 -8.88 -10.02
C LEU A 107 -8.48 -9.30 -11.49
N HIS A 108 -9.23 -10.36 -11.84
CA HIS A 108 -9.42 -10.74 -13.24
C HIS A 108 -10.01 -9.59 -14.06
N GLU A 109 -11.05 -8.91 -13.56
CA GLU A 109 -11.66 -7.75 -14.23
C GLU A 109 -10.66 -6.60 -14.42
N ARG A 110 -9.82 -6.32 -13.41
CA ARG A 110 -8.77 -5.31 -13.50
C ARG A 110 -7.73 -5.63 -14.57
N TYR A 111 -7.27 -6.87 -14.65
CA TYR A 111 -6.34 -7.30 -15.69
C TYR A 111 -6.97 -7.30 -17.08
N LEU A 112 -8.25 -7.68 -17.18
CA LEU A 112 -8.97 -7.67 -18.44
C LEU A 112 -9.11 -6.24 -18.96
N LYS A 113 -9.49 -5.31 -18.07
CA LYS A 113 -9.57 -3.89 -18.41
C LYS A 113 -8.22 -3.33 -18.86
N SER A 114 -7.14 -3.74 -18.20
CA SER A 114 -5.77 -3.34 -18.57
C SER A 114 -5.37 -3.87 -19.95
N PHE A 115 -5.67 -5.14 -20.23
CA PHE A 115 -5.45 -5.75 -21.54
C PHE A 115 -6.21 -5.04 -22.64
N GLU A 116 -7.51 -4.77 -22.44
CA GLU A 116 -8.33 -4.04 -23.41
C GLU A 116 -7.80 -2.64 -23.71
N ASN A 117 -7.39 -1.91 -22.67
CA ASN A 117 -6.88 -0.57 -22.84
C ASN A 117 -5.53 -0.59 -23.58
N LEU A 118 -4.67 -1.56 -23.29
CA LEU A 118 -3.38 -1.74 -23.98
C LEU A 118 -3.56 -2.18 -25.44
N ALA A 119 -4.50 -3.09 -25.71
CA ALA A 119 -4.79 -3.59 -27.06
C ALA A 119 -5.34 -2.48 -27.98
N ARG A 120 -6.15 -1.58 -27.41
CA ARG A 120 -6.67 -0.39 -28.11
C ARG A 120 -5.66 0.73 -28.28
N PHE A 121 -4.53 0.68 -27.57
CA PHE A 121 -3.48 1.68 -27.72
C PHE A 121 -2.89 1.55 -29.13
N SER A 122 -2.84 2.66 -29.87
CA SER A 122 -2.33 2.71 -31.23
C SER A 122 -0.87 2.26 -31.31
N LYS A 123 -0.40 1.89 -32.50
CA LYS A 123 1.03 1.61 -32.71
C LYS A 123 1.86 2.85 -32.33
N ILE A 124 3.04 2.60 -31.76
CA ILE A 124 3.94 3.63 -31.25
C ILE A 124 4.96 3.89 -32.35
N GLU A 125 4.75 4.94 -33.13
CA GLU A 125 5.61 5.27 -34.29
C GLU A 125 6.28 6.65 -34.12
N THR A 126 5.76 7.49 -33.24
CA THR A 126 6.29 8.84 -32.99
C THR A 126 6.66 9.07 -31.52
N ILE A 127 7.49 10.08 -31.27
CA ILE A 127 7.86 10.50 -29.90
C ILE A 127 6.62 10.90 -29.09
N ASN A 128 5.64 11.55 -29.71
CA ASN A 128 4.39 11.92 -29.03
C ASN A 128 3.53 10.71 -28.66
N ASP A 129 3.60 9.62 -29.44
CA ASP A 129 2.93 8.37 -29.09
C ASP A 129 3.64 7.68 -27.92
N GLU A 130 4.97 7.73 -27.90
CA GLU A 130 5.80 7.25 -26.80
C GLU A 130 5.49 8.00 -25.49
N GLU A 131 5.34 9.32 -25.52
CA GLU A 131 4.98 10.10 -24.32
C GLU A 131 3.61 9.72 -23.76
N LYS A 132 2.61 9.56 -24.64
CA LYS A 132 1.27 9.08 -24.25
C LYS A 132 1.34 7.66 -23.69
N PHE A 133 2.19 6.82 -24.27
CA PHE A 133 2.39 5.44 -23.80
C PHE A 133 3.08 5.42 -22.44
N HIS A 134 4.07 6.27 -22.21
CA HIS A 134 4.70 6.46 -20.89
C HIS A 134 3.66 6.83 -19.82
N GLU A 135 2.77 7.80 -20.08
CA GLU A 135 1.69 8.14 -19.13
C GLU A 135 0.72 6.98 -18.88
N PHE A 136 0.41 6.20 -19.93
CA PHE A 136 -0.41 5.01 -19.81
C PHE A 136 0.26 3.95 -18.93
N ILE A 137 1.52 3.63 -19.20
CA ILE A 137 2.29 2.61 -18.51
C ILE A 137 2.58 2.99 -17.07
N ASN A 138 2.87 4.25 -16.78
CA ASN A 138 3.07 4.72 -15.41
C ASN A 138 1.79 4.52 -14.57
N ARG A 139 0.61 4.81 -15.14
CA ARG A 139 -0.68 4.51 -14.48
C ARG A 139 -0.90 3.00 -14.31
N PHE A 140 -0.62 2.21 -15.33
CA PHE A 140 -0.70 0.74 -15.25
C PHE A 140 0.21 0.18 -14.15
N PHE A 141 1.44 0.68 -14.01
CA PHE A 141 2.37 0.27 -12.97
C PHE A 141 1.82 0.55 -11.56
N ILE A 142 1.33 1.78 -11.33
CA ILE A 142 0.78 2.19 -10.03
C ILE A 142 -0.47 1.38 -9.66
N GLN A 143 -1.39 1.19 -10.61
CA GLN A 143 -2.66 0.49 -10.38
C GLN A 143 -2.52 -1.00 -10.08
N ASN A 144 -1.36 -1.59 -10.37
CA ASN A 144 -1.09 -3.00 -10.16
C ASN A 144 -0.22 -3.29 -8.93
N ASN A 145 0.12 -2.29 -8.11
CA ASN A 145 1.02 -2.47 -6.96
C ASN A 145 0.43 -3.37 -5.85
N ASP A 146 -0.87 -3.31 -5.60
CA ASP A 146 -1.63 -4.05 -4.57
C ASP A 146 -1.96 -5.50 -4.96
N VAL A 147 -1.69 -5.91 -6.20
CA VAL A 147 -2.14 -7.20 -6.74
C VAL A 147 -1.62 -8.41 -5.96
N ILE A 148 -0.38 -8.39 -5.43
CA ILE A 148 0.13 -9.52 -4.63
C ILE A 148 -0.71 -9.72 -3.36
N GLY A 149 -1.07 -8.62 -2.70
CA GLY A 149 -1.94 -8.66 -1.52
C GLY A 149 -3.33 -9.23 -1.87
N LEU A 150 -3.93 -8.75 -2.96
CA LEU A 150 -5.23 -9.26 -3.42
C LEU A 150 -5.19 -10.73 -3.85
N LEU A 151 -4.13 -11.18 -4.52
CA LEU A 151 -3.93 -12.59 -4.87
C LEU A 151 -3.82 -13.46 -3.62
N SER A 152 -3.03 -13.02 -2.64
CA SER A 152 -2.86 -13.72 -1.37
C SER A 152 -4.19 -13.83 -0.62
N THR A 153 -4.92 -12.73 -0.45
CA THR A 153 -6.23 -12.69 0.19
C THR A 153 -7.24 -13.59 -0.53
N GLY A 154 -7.37 -13.43 -1.85
CA GLY A 154 -8.33 -14.19 -2.64
C GLY A 154 -8.03 -15.70 -2.67
N CYS A 155 -6.77 -16.09 -2.75
CA CYS A 155 -6.38 -17.50 -2.70
C CYS A 155 -6.54 -18.09 -1.29
N ASN A 156 -6.25 -17.33 -0.24
CA ASN A 156 -6.46 -17.77 1.15
C ASN A 156 -7.94 -17.96 1.46
N GLU A 157 -8.79 -17.03 1.03
CA GLU A 157 -10.24 -17.19 1.09
C GLU A 157 -10.71 -18.41 0.32
N ALA A 158 -10.22 -18.60 -0.91
CA ALA A 158 -10.57 -19.74 -1.75
C ALA A 158 -10.14 -21.09 -1.14
N GLN A 159 -8.97 -21.13 -0.51
CA GLN A 159 -8.42 -22.33 0.12
C GLN A 159 -9.31 -22.86 1.26
N LYS A 160 -10.13 -22.01 1.91
CA LYS A 160 -11.07 -22.41 2.97
C LYS A 160 -12.16 -23.38 2.48
N TYR A 161 -12.54 -23.28 1.22
CA TYR A 161 -13.62 -24.10 0.63
C TYR A 161 -13.16 -24.93 -0.57
N PHE A 162 -11.95 -24.71 -1.09
CA PHE A 162 -11.36 -25.47 -2.19
C PHE A 162 -10.14 -26.27 -1.72
N LYS A 163 -10.29 -27.60 -1.66
CA LYS A 163 -9.31 -28.51 -1.02
C LYS A 163 -8.00 -28.70 -1.78
N SER A 164 -7.97 -28.50 -3.10
CA SER A 164 -6.77 -28.79 -3.90
C SER A 164 -5.77 -27.65 -3.87
N TYR A 165 -4.84 -27.72 -2.92
CA TYR A 165 -3.75 -26.74 -2.81
C TYR A 165 -2.89 -26.66 -4.09
N LYS A 166 -2.56 -27.81 -4.70
CA LYS A 166 -1.73 -27.88 -5.91
C LYS A 166 -2.26 -26.97 -7.02
N VAL A 167 -3.57 -26.95 -7.25
CA VAL A 167 -4.17 -26.12 -8.30
C VAL A 167 -4.03 -24.63 -7.99
N LEU A 168 -4.20 -24.23 -6.72
CA LEU A 168 -4.02 -22.83 -6.31
C LEU A 168 -2.54 -22.41 -6.33
N LYS A 169 -1.63 -23.32 -5.96
CA LYS A 169 -0.18 -23.13 -6.08
C LYS A 169 0.23 -22.92 -7.53
N ASP A 170 -0.14 -23.83 -8.42
CA ASP A 170 0.21 -23.76 -9.85
C ASP A 170 -0.35 -22.46 -10.48
N PHE A 171 -1.55 -22.04 -10.06
CA PHE A 171 -2.12 -20.75 -10.45
C PHE A 171 -1.29 -19.55 -9.94
N LEU A 172 -0.94 -19.53 -8.64
CA LEU A 172 -0.13 -18.47 -8.04
C LEU A 172 1.25 -18.38 -8.68
N ASP A 173 1.95 -19.49 -8.84
CA ASP A 173 3.27 -19.55 -9.50
C ASP A 173 3.20 -18.92 -10.89
N ASN A 174 2.18 -19.30 -11.67
CA ASN A 174 1.98 -18.74 -12.99
C ASN A 174 1.74 -17.24 -12.94
N VAL A 175 0.75 -16.76 -12.18
CA VAL A 175 0.39 -15.33 -12.18
C VAL A 175 1.52 -14.47 -11.59
N LEU A 176 2.16 -14.90 -10.51
CA LEU A 176 3.24 -14.15 -9.86
C LEU A 176 4.49 -14.06 -10.74
N HIS A 177 4.86 -15.14 -11.43
CA HIS A 177 6.01 -15.12 -12.34
C HIS A 177 5.77 -14.14 -13.50
N LYS A 178 4.60 -14.20 -14.16
CA LYS A 178 4.28 -13.26 -15.26
C LYS A 178 4.21 -11.82 -14.74
N ARG A 179 3.66 -11.60 -13.54
CA ARG A 179 3.62 -10.27 -12.92
C ARG A 179 5.01 -9.72 -12.64
N LEU A 180 5.91 -10.51 -12.07
CA LEU A 180 7.29 -10.10 -11.83
C LEU A 180 7.97 -9.69 -13.14
N SER A 181 7.82 -10.51 -14.18
CA SER A 181 8.36 -10.20 -15.52
C SER A 181 7.79 -8.89 -16.09
N MET A 182 6.48 -8.67 -16.04
CA MET A 182 5.86 -7.40 -16.50
C MET A 182 6.36 -6.20 -15.71
N ARG A 183 6.52 -6.35 -14.39
CA ARG A 183 7.01 -5.28 -13.51
C ARG A 183 8.43 -4.87 -13.89
N LEU A 184 9.33 -5.84 -14.09
CA LEU A 184 10.73 -5.57 -14.45
C LEU A 184 10.86 -4.86 -15.79
N LEU A 185 10.14 -5.32 -16.82
CA LEU A 185 10.16 -4.69 -18.14
C LEU A 185 9.60 -3.27 -18.09
N THR A 186 8.50 -3.07 -17.35
CA THR A 186 7.89 -1.75 -17.16
C THR A 186 8.82 -0.80 -16.42
N GLU A 187 9.41 -1.24 -15.32
CA GLU A 187 10.31 -0.43 -14.49
C GLU A 187 11.57 -0.05 -15.27
N HIS A 188 12.12 -0.98 -16.06
CA HIS A 188 13.24 -0.69 -16.94
C HIS A 188 12.92 0.40 -17.96
N TYR A 189 11.79 0.29 -18.67
CA TYR A 189 11.35 1.30 -19.64
C TYR A 189 11.11 2.68 -19.00
N LEU A 190 10.40 2.73 -17.87
CA LEU A 190 10.12 4.00 -17.17
C LEU A 190 11.43 4.70 -16.77
N GLU A 191 12.43 3.95 -16.32
CA GLU A 191 13.72 4.53 -15.94
C GLU A 191 14.55 4.93 -17.17
N LEU A 192 14.47 4.21 -18.29
CA LEU A 192 15.07 4.64 -19.57
C LEU A 192 14.47 5.97 -20.05
N HIS A 193 13.14 6.09 -20.04
CA HIS A 193 12.44 7.33 -20.42
C HIS A 193 12.91 8.52 -19.57
N LYS A 194 13.01 8.32 -18.25
CA LYS A 194 13.46 9.34 -17.30
C LYS A 194 14.92 9.75 -17.53
N GLN A 195 15.82 8.78 -17.77
CA GLN A 195 17.23 9.04 -18.06
C GLN A 195 17.38 9.89 -19.34
N GLN A 196 16.61 9.57 -20.38
CA GLN A 196 16.63 10.33 -21.63
C GLN A 196 16.07 11.74 -21.49
N LYS A 197 14.99 11.94 -20.73
CA LYS A 197 14.42 13.29 -20.51
C LYS A 197 15.28 14.20 -19.65
N THR A 198 16.00 13.64 -18.68
CA THR A 198 16.80 14.43 -17.73
C THR A 198 18.20 14.76 -18.23
N ASN A 199 18.61 14.27 -19.42
CA ASN A 199 19.99 14.30 -19.92
C ASN A 199 21.03 13.78 -18.90
N GLN A 200 20.60 13.05 -17.87
CA GLN A 200 21.48 12.37 -16.93
C GLN A 200 21.88 11.06 -17.58
N ILE A 201 22.86 11.12 -18.48
CA ILE A 201 23.58 9.94 -18.96
C ILE A 201 24.48 9.50 -17.80
N ASN A 202 23.88 8.88 -16.79
CA ASN A 202 24.64 8.23 -15.74
C ASN A 202 25.21 6.94 -16.33
N SER A 203 26.53 6.88 -16.56
CA SER A 203 27.22 5.70 -17.08
C SER A 203 26.97 4.43 -16.26
N ASP A 204 26.55 4.60 -15.01
CA ASP A 204 26.44 3.52 -14.04
C ASP A 204 25.06 2.83 -14.07
N TRP A 205 24.09 3.37 -14.81
CA TRP A 205 22.74 2.84 -14.93
C TRP A 205 22.27 2.77 -16.38
N ARG A 206 21.54 1.70 -16.71
CA ARG A 206 20.85 1.54 -17.99
C ARG A 206 19.42 1.10 -17.72
N GLY A 207 18.50 2.07 -17.78
CA GLY A 207 17.15 1.87 -17.25
C GLY A 207 17.24 1.47 -15.78
N ALA A 208 16.54 0.39 -15.42
CA ALA A 208 16.55 -0.17 -14.06
C ALA A 208 17.76 -1.08 -13.72
N ILE A 209 18.70 -1.27 -14.66
CA ILE A 209 19.90 -2.10 -14.44
C ILE A 209 21.05 -1.23 -13.97
N SER A 210 21.72 -1.63 -12.88
CA SER A 210 22.94 -0.99 -12.43
C SER A 210 24.15 -1.72 -13.00
N MET A 211 24.97 -1.00 -13.78
CA MET A 211 26.19 -1.52 -14.39
C MET A 211 27.32 -1.72 -13.37
N LYS A 212 27.25 -1.01 -12.23
CA LYS A 212 28.20 -1.12 -11.12
C LYS A 212 27.54 -1.73 -9.87
N PHE A 213 26.60 -2.66 -10.07
CA PHE A 213 25.92 -3.30 -8.96
C PHE A 213 26.92 -4.09 -8.09
N SER A 214 26.80 -3.86 -6.78
CA SER A 214 27.59 -4.55 -5.76
C SER A 214 26.61 -5.28 -4.82
N PRO A 215 26.52 -6.62 -4.91
CA PRO A 215 25.67 -7.41 -4.04
C PRO A 215 25.97 -7.16 -2.56
N ALA A 216 27.25 -6.99 -2.21
CA ALA A 216 27.68 -6.70 -0.84
C ALA A 216 27.13 -5.39 -0.29
N LYS A 217 27.08 -4.32 -1.10
CA LYS A 217 26.49 -3.05 -0.65
C LYS A 217 25.00 -3.20 -0.36
N VAL A 218 24.27 -3.89 -1.25
CA VAL A 218 22.83 -4.14 -1.06
C VAL A 218 22.59 -5.06 0.14
N ALA A 219 23.38 -6.11 0.30
CA ALA A 219 23.31 -7.00 1.45
C ALA A 219 23.56 -6.24 2.76
N GLN A 220 24.58 -5.40 2.83
CA GLN A 220 24.86 -4.59 4.03
C GLN A 220 23.71 -3.64 4.35
N GLN A 221 23.12 -3.00 3.35
CA GLN A 221 21.96 -2.14 3.55
C GLN A 221 20.75 -2.95 4.06
N CYS A 222 20.49 -4.13 3.48
CA CYS A 222 19.42 -5.02 3.93
C CYS A 222 19.65 -5.50 5.37
N ILE A 223 20.90 -5.83 5.73
CA ILE A 223 21.28 -6.19 7.11
C ILE A 223 20.92 -5.05 8.05
N ASN A 224 21.37 -3.82 7.77
CA ASN A 224 21.10 -2.66 8.65
C ASN A 224 19.60 -2.39 8.82
N ASP A 225 18.85 -2.44 7.72
CA ASP A 225 17.42 -2.16 7.73
C ASP A 225 16.65 -3.25 8.48
N VAL A 226 16.95 -4.53 8.21
CA VAL A 226 16.29 -5.66 8.90
C VAL A 226 16.71 -5.74 10.36
N SER A 227 17.95 -5.41 10.70
CA SER A 227 18.42 -5.28 12.09
C SER A 227 17.63 -4.21 12.86
N SER A 228 17.31 -3.08 12.21
CA SER A 228 16.48 -2.04 12.82
C SER A 228 15.08 -2.57 13.13
N ILE A 229 14.47 -3.29 12.18
CA ILE A 229 13.15 -3.93 12.37
C ILE A 229 13.22 -5.00 13.47
N CYS A 230 14.28 -5.81 13.49
CA CYS A 230 14.50 -6.84 14.51
C CYS A 230 14.63 -6.21 15.90
N PHE A 231 15.38 -5.11 16.04
CA PHE A 231 15.52 -4.38 17.29
C PHE A 231 14.19 -3.78 17.76
N GLU A 232 13.41 -3.17 16.87
CA GLU A 232 12.09 -2.64 17.22
C GLU A 232 11.12 -3.76 17.67
N THR A 233 11.27 -4.96 17.11
CA THR A 233 10.37 -6.09 17.36
C THR A 233 10.76 -6.87 18.63
N TYR A 234 12.05 -7.13 18.83
CA TYR A 234 12.55 -8.03 19.88
C TYR A 234 13.47 -7.35 20.90
N THR A 235 13.83 -6.07 20.71
CA THR A 235 14.80 -5.30 21.53
C THR A 235 16.24 -5.84 21.53
N VAL A 236 16.50 -6.84 20.69
CA VAL A 236 17.80 -7.50 20.50
C VAL A 236 18.04 -7.69 19.01
N VAL A 237 19.31 -7.77 18.61
CA VAL A 237 19.71 -8.06 17.23
C VAL A 237 20.86 -9.07 17.27
N PRO A 238 20.76 -10.21 16.56
CA PRO A 238 21.88 -11.14 16.47
C PRO A 238 23.03 -10.52 15.68
N HIS A 239 24.27 -10.83 16.04
CA HIS A 239 25.42 -10.39 15.25
C HIS A 239 25.40 -11.06 13.87
N ILE A 240 25.50 -10.25 12.80
CA ILE A 240 25.51 -10.70 11.41
C ILE A 240 26.85 -10.32 10.77
N GLU A 241 27.58 -11.31 10.28
CA GLU A 241 28.81 -11.10 9.51
C GLU A 241 28.51 -11.14 8.00
N LEU A 242 29.05 -10.16 7.26
CA LEU A 242 29.01 -10.14 5.80
C LEU A 242 30.40 -10.45 5.25
N GLU A 243 30.51 -11.56 4.52
CA GLU A 243 31.71 -11.95 3.78
C GLU A 243 31.50 -11.71 2.28
N ASN A 244 32.34 -10.88 1.67
CA ASN A 244 32.26 -10.55 0.26
C ASN A 244 33.49 -11.06 -0.50
N ASN A 245 33.27 -12.09 -1.33
CA ASN A 245 34.27 -12.69 -2.21
C ASN A 245 34.05 -12.30 -3.69
N ILE A 246 33.32 -11.21 -3.94
CA ILE A 246 33.17 -10.61 -5.28
C ILE A 246 33.95 -9.30 -5.33
N HIS A 247 34.89 -9.22 -6.25
CA HIS A 247 35.76 -8.04 -6.43
C HIS A 247 35.32 -7.16 -7.60
N GLU A 248 34.60 -7.71 -8.57
CA GLU A 248 34.15 -6.99 -9.76
C GLU A 248 32.63 -6.71 -9.72
N PRO A 249 32.17 -5.55 -10.21
CA PRO A 249 30.75 -5.28 -10.30
C PRO A 249 30.04 -6.22 -11.27
N VAL A 250 28.84 -6.65 -10.92
CA VAL A 250 28.02 -7.56 -11.75
C VAL A 250 26.79 -6.80 -12.23
N PRO A 251 26.61 -6.50 -13.52
CA PRO A 251 25.43 -5.79 -13.99
C PRO A 251 24.13 -6.53 -13.64
N PHE A 252 23.26 -5.92 -12.84
CA PHE A 252 22.04 -6.59 -12.35
C PHE A 252 20.94 -5.61 -11.92
N PHE A 253 19.75 -6.14 -11.61
CA PHE A 253 18.60 -5.42 -11.04
C PHE A 253 18.68 -5.38 -9.51
N PRO A 254 19.08 -4.25 -8.88
CA PRO A 254 19.32 -4.21 -7.44
C PRO A 254 18.05 -4.44 -6.62
N ASN A 255 16.91 -3.94 -7.10
CA ASN A 255 15.62 -4.01 -6.39
C ASN A 255 15.12 -5.46 -6.18
N ILE A 256 15.45 -6.38 -7.10
CA ILE A 256 15.09 -7.80 -6.96
C ILE A 256 15.90 -8.43 -5.82
N VAL A 257 17.22 -8.18 -5.84
CA VAL A 257 18.14 -8.73 -4.85
C VAL A 257 17.80 -8.18 -3.47
N GLU A 258 17.54 -6.87 -3.38
CA GLU A 258 17.09 -6.22 -2.15
C GLU A 258 15.82 -6.89 -1.57
N TYR A 259 14.80 -7.11 -2.41
CA TYR A 259 13.57 -7.77 -1.97
C TYR A 259 13.82 -9.17 -1.41
N ILE A 260 14.58 -10.00 -2.15
CA ILE A 260 14.88 -11.38 -1.73
C ILE A 260 15.69 -11.37 -0.42
N LEU A 261 16.72 -10.54 -0.32
CA LEU A 261 17.57 -10.49 0.86
C LEU A 261 16.82 -9.99 2.09
N ARG A 262 15.95 -8.98 1.95
CA ARG A 262 15.11 -8.53 3.07
C ARG A 262 14.22 -9.65 3.59
N GLU A 263 13.56 -10.43 2.73
CA GLU A 263 12.71 -11.54 3.17
C GLU A 263 13.51 -12.67 3.85
N LEU A 264 14.65 -13.06 3.28
CA LEU A 264 15.48 -14.12 3.84
C LEU A 264 16.14 -13.70 5.17
N LEU A 265 16.69 -12.49 5.25
CA LEU A 265 17.31 -11.99 6.49
C LEU A 265 16.32 -11.88 7.63
N LYS A 266 15.07 -11.49 7.35
CA LYS A 266 14.01 -11.48 8.38
C LYS A 266 13.76 -12.87 8.93
N ASN A 267 13.65 -13.87 8.07
CA ASN A 267 13.43 -15.24 8.48
C ASN A 267 14.60 -15.74 9.33
N SER A 268 15.84 -15.50 8.90
CA SER A 268 17.04 -15.89 9.65
C SER A 268 17.15 -15.18 11.00
N MET A 269 17.01 -13.86 11.06
CA MET A 269 17.09 -13.12 12.34
C MET A 269 15.98 -13.53 13.30
N ARG A 270 14.75 -13.71 12.79
CA ARG A 270 13.62 -14.20 13.58
C ARG A 270 13.91 -15.58 14.16
N ALA A 271 14.37 -16.52 13.33
CA ALA A 271 14.68 -17.88 13.76
C ALA A 271 15.75 -17.89 14.87
N VAL A 272 16.82 -17.12 14.71
CA VAL A 272 17.87 -16.99 15.73
C VAL A 272 17.32 -16.43 17.04
N VAL A 273 16.55 -15.35 17.00
CA VAL A 273 16.01 -14.75 18.22
C VAL A 273 15.03 -15.69 18.92
N GLU A 274 14.07 -16.27 18.18
CA GLU A 274 13.05 -17.15 18.75
C GLU A 274 13.66 -18.46 19.29
N TYR A 275 14.64 -19.05 18.60
CA TYR A 275 15.35 -20.23 19.07
C TYR A 275 16.12 -19.98 20.38
N ASN A 276 16.84 -18.86 20.47
CA ASN A 276 17.58 -18.49 21.67
C ASN A 276 16.64 -18.09 22.81
N LYS A 277 15.48 -17.49 22.51
CA LYS A 277 14.43 -17.23 23.50
C LYS A 277 13.89 -18.52 24.11
N ILE A 278 13.63 -19.55 23.30
CA ILE A 278 13.24 -20.88 23.81
C ILE A 278 14.33 -21.45 24.73
N SER A 279 15.60 -21.27 24.36
CA SER A 279 16.73 -21.83 25.11
C SER A 279 17.04 -21.09 26.43
N PHE A 280 16.87 -19.77 26.46
CA PHE A 280 17.28 -18.90 27.58
C PHE A 280 16.11 -18.26 28.35
N GLY A 281 14.87 -18.47 27.90
CA GLY A 281 13.65 -17.93 28.48
C GLY A 281 13.49 -16.43 28.21
N LYS A 282 13.68 -15.60 29.25
CA LYS A 282 13.43 -14.15 29.19
C LYS A 282 14.34 -13.47 28.17
N MET A 283 13.80 -12.48 27.45
CA MET A 283 14.54 -11.73 26.42
C MET A 283 15.80 -11.02 26.95
N GLN A 284 15.84 -10.70 28.26
CA GLN A 284 17.03 -10.16 28.93
C GLN A 284 18.23 -11.12 28.89
N ASN A 285 17.97 -12.44 28.99
CA ASN A 285 19.01 -13.46 28.92
C ASN A 285 19.51 -13.64 27.49
N VAL A 286 18.61 -13.57 26.50
CA VAL A 286 18.96 -13.57 25.08
C VAL A 286 19.84 -12.36 24.76
N LYS A 287 19.46 -11.17 25.25
CA LYS A 287 20.25 -9.95 25.10
C LYS A 287 21.66 -10.14 25.68
N LYS A 288 21.75 -10.64 26.91
CA LYS A 288 23.03 -10.92 27.56
C LYS A 288 23.87 -11.90 26.73
N TYR A 289 23.27 -12.99 26.25
CA TYR A 289 23.95 -13.96 25.41
C TYR A 289 24.49 -13.33 24.11
N PHE A 290 23.71 -12.48 23.45
CA PHE A 290 24.17 -11.76 22.25
C PHE A 290 25.27 -10.75 22.56
N ASP A 291 25.17 -10.05 23.69
CA ASP A 291 26.18 -9.10 24.15
C ASP A 291 27.51 -9.80 24.51
N ASP A 292 27.44 -10.96 25.16
CA ASP A 292 28.60 -11.78 25.54
C ASP A 292 29.25 -12.48 24.32
N ASN A 293 28.52 -12.67 23.22
CA ASN A 293 28.97 -13.38 22.01
C ASN A 293 29.07 -12.46 20.77
N ARG A 294 29.38 -11.18 20.95
CA ARG A 294 29.52 -10.23 19.81
C ARG A 294 30.57 -10.66 18.79
N ASP A 295 31.59 -11.39 19.20
CA ASP A 295 32.66 -11.86 18.32
C ASP A 295 32.27 -13.09 17.49
N LYS A 296 31.13 -13.73 17.79
CA LYS A 296 30.63 -14.91 17.07
C LYS A 296 29.42 -14.52 16.21
N PRO A 297 29.48 -14.64 14.86
CA PRO A 297 28.32 -14.37 14.02
C PRO A 297 27.26 -15.47 14.20
N LEU A 298 26.07 -15.06 14.64
CA LEU A 298 24.90 -15.95 14.73
C LEU A 298 24.14 -16.03 13.40
N CYS A 299 24.40 -15.07 12.51
CA CYS A 299 24.02 -15.10 11.11
C CYS A 299 25.23 -14.71 10.26
N LYS A 300 25.41 -15.38 9.12
CA LYS A 300 26.49 -15.10 8.17
C LYS A 300 25.95 -15.00 6.77
N VAL A 301 26.25 -13.90 6.09
CA VAL A 301 25.94 -13.67 4.68
C VAL A 301 27.24 -13.81 3.89
N VAL A 302 27.32 -14.81 3.01
CA VAL A 302 28.48 -15.06 2.16
C VAL A 302 28.11 -14.78 0.72
N ILE A 303 28.86 -13.91 0.07
CA ILE A 303 28.67 -13.53 -1.32
C ILE A 303 29.87 -14.03 -2.11
N SER A 304 29.63 -14.82 -3.14
CA SER A 304 30.68 -15.35 -4.01
C SER A 304 30.22 -15.37 -5.46
N SER A 305 31.13 -15.17 -6.40
CA SER A 305 30.88 -15.38 -7.83
C SER A 305 31.49 -16.70 -8.27
N ASP A 306 30.74 -17.48 -9.05
CA ASP A 306 31.32 -18.57 -9.83
C ASP A 306 31.68 -18.03 -11.22
N PRO A 307 32.98 -17.94 -11.56
CA PRO A 307 33.41 -17.45 -12.86
C PRO A 307 33.09 -18.41 -14.01
N VAL A 308 32.75 -19.68 -13.74
CA VAL A 308 32.43 -20.68 -14.77
C VAL A 308 30.98 -20.59 -15.22
N ASP A 309 30.06 -20.42 -14.29
CA ASP A 309 28.61 -20.43 -14.55
C ASP A 309 28.02 -19.03 -14.79
N GLU A 310 28.82 -17.97 -14.71
CA GLU A 310 28.35 -16.56 -14.74
C GLU A 310 27.28 -16.26 -13.67
N VAL A 311 27.30 -17.00 -12.55
CA VAL A 311 26.35 -16.86 -11.45
C VAL A 311 27.05 -16.22 -10.24
N PHE A 312 26.38 -15.27 -9.59
CA PHE A 312 26.73 -14.89 -8.22
C PHE A 312 25.78 -15.57 -7.23
N THR A 313 26.36 -16.07 -6.14
CA THR A 313 25.64 -16.73 -5.06
C THR A 313 25.64 -15.83 -3.83
N ILE A 314 24.48 -15.71 -3.18
CA ILE A 314 24.36 -15.13 -1.85
C ILE A 314 23.82 -16.21 -0.92
N ALA A 315 24.65 -16.68 -0.01
CA ALA A 315 24.29 -17.67 0.98
C ALA A 315 24.06 -17.00 2.33
N ILE A 316 22.89 -17.21 2.92
CA ILE A 316 22.57 -16.78 4.30
C ILE A 316 22.57 -18.03 5.17
N ARG A 317 23.36 -18.01 6.23
CA ARG A 317 23.46 -19.08 7.23
C ARG A 317 23.09 -18.52 8.58
N ASP A 318 22.29 -19.24 9.33
CA ASP A 318 21.90 -18.84 10.68
C ASP A 318 21.98 -20.00 11.67
N GLU A 319 22.15 -19.66 12.94
CA GLU A 319 22.08 -20.60 14.06
C GLU A 319 20.67 -20.62 14.69
N GLY A 320 19.61 -20.57 13.86
CA GLY A 320 18.21 -20.47 14.27
C GLY A 320 17.51 -21.80 14.59
N GLY A 321 18.25 -22.88 14.84
CA GLY A 321 17.69 -24.19 15.20
C GLY A 321 17.20 -25.05 14.03
N GLY A 322 17.25 -24.54 12.80
CA GLY A 322 16.86 -25.26 11.58
C GLY A 322 15.34 -25.33 11.37
N ILE A 323 14.91 -26.08 10.35
CA ILE A 323 13.50 -26.17 9.95
C ILE A 323 12.99 -27.61 10.15
N ASN A 324 11.95 -27.76 10.98
CA ASN A 324 11.30 -29.05 11.26
C ASN A 324 10.14 -29.38 10.28
N ALA A 325 9.82 -28.48 9.36
CA ALA A 325 8.85 -28.71 8.30
C ALA A 325 9.51 -29.39 7.10
N SER A 326 8.73 -30.12 6.29
CA SER A 326 9.25 -30.66 5.05
C SER A 326 9.65 -29.54 4.07
N TYR A 327 10.63 -29.81 3.21
CA TYR A 327 11.07 -28.86 2.20
C TYR A 327 9.90 -28.36 1.34
N ASP A 328 8.96 -29.23 0.96
CA ASP A 328 7.81 -28.84 0.16
C ASP A 328 6.82 -27.94 0.89
N GLU A 329 6.80 -27.97 2.24
CA GLU A 329 5.89 -27.16 3.06
C GLU A 329 6.36 -25.72 3.19
N ILE A 330 7.66 -25.48 3.34
CA ILE A 330 8.20 -24.13 3.51
C ILE A 330 8.00 -23.26 2.27
N PHE A 331 7.89 -23.87 1.08
CA PHE A 331 7.59 -23.18 -0.17
C PHE A 331 6.09 -23.11 -0.47
N ARG A 332 5.22 -23.58 0.43
CA ARG A 332 3.78 -23.41 0.24
C ARG A 332 3.40 -21.95 0.45
N TYR A 333 2.78 -21.33 -0.54
CA TYR A 333 2.01 -20.10 -0.33
C TYR A 333 1.05 -20.25 0.85
N MET A 334 0.96 -19.20 1.67
CA MET A 334 0.12 -19.13 2.88
C MET A 334 0.56 -20.07 4.02
N PHE A 335 1.69 -20.77 3.87
CA PHE A 335 2.33 -21.45 4.98
C PHE A 335 3.14 -20.44 5.79
N THR A 336 2.89 -20.44 7.10
CA THR A 336 3.74 -19.78 8.09
C THR A 336 4.14 -20.85 9.07
N GLY A 337 5.44 -21.07 9.26
CA GLY A 337 5.93 -22.00 10.27
C GLY A 337 5.42 -21.56 11.65
N ASN A 338 4.44 -22.28 12.18
CA ASN A 338 4.12 -22.22 13.60
C ASN A 338 5.08 -23.17 14.32
N VAL A 339 5.59 -22.67 15.44
CA VAL A 339 6.25 -23.45 16.47
C VAL A 339 5.37 -24.67 16.78
N THR A 340 6.00 -25.84 16.80
CA THR A 340 5.39 -27.17 16.87
C THR A 340 4.40 -27.33 18.03
N GLU A 341 3.47 -28.28 17.86
CA GLU A 341 2.46 -28.82 18.80
C GLU A 341 3.03 -29.38 20.14
N ALA A 342 4.23 -28.99 20.55
CA ALA A 342 4.80 -29.27 21.87
C ALA A 342 4.43 -28.20 22.93
N ASP A 343 3.90 -27.04 22.52
CA ASP A 343 3.56 -25.93 23.41
C ASP A 343 2.17 -26.02 24.06
N GLU A 344 1.36 -27.04 23.76
CA GLU A 344 0.06 -27.23 24.42
C GLU A 344 0.15 -27.77 25.86
N ALA A 345 1.33 -28.24 26.29
CA ALA A 345 1.53 -28.83 27.61
C ALA A 345 2.01 -27.83 28.69
N ASN A 346 2.52 -26.64 28.34
CA ASN A 346 3.00 -25.64 29.30
C ASN A 346 2.25 -24.30 29.14
N LYS A 347 1.05 -24.26 29.69
CA LYS A 347 0.03 -23.24 29.46
C LYS A 347 0.12 -22.00 30.36
N GLU A 348 1.32 -21.57 30.75
CA GLU A 348 1.50 -20.37 31.60
C GLU A 348 2.54 -19.32 31.17
N GLU A 349 3.23 -19.44 30.02
CA GLU A 349 4.24 -18.41 29.63
C GLU A 349 4.23 -17.97 28.15
N THR A 350 3.14 -18.17 27.40
CA THR A 350 3.02 -17.67 26.01
C THR A 350 2.23 -16.36 25.93
N GLU A 351 2.84 -15.26 26.38
CA GLU A 351 2.31 -13.89 26.28
C GLU A 351 2.92 -13.07 25.12
N GLU A 352 3.76 -13.65 24.27
CA GLU A 352 4.57 -12.89 23.27
C GLU A 352 4.41 -13.33 21.80
N ILE A 353 3.38 -14.10 21.43
CA ILE A 353 3.19 -14.60 20.05
C ILE A 353 2.27 -13.69 19.19
N GLY A 354 1.77 -12.59 19.75
CA GLY A 354 0.99 -11.56 19.04
C GLY A 354 1.80 -10.66 18.08
N ILE A 355 3.12 -10.86 18.00
CA ILE A 355 4.07 -9.99 17.28
C ILE A 355 4.11 -10.30 15.77
N LEU A 356 3.55 -11.45 15.34
CA LEU A 356 3.77 -11.97 13.98
C LEU A 356 2.89 -11.35 12.88
N SER A 357 1.66 -10.97 13.19
CA SER A 357 0.80 -10.28 12.22
C SER A 357 1.21 -8.82 12.02
N ASP A 358 1.81 -8.20 13.04
CA ASP A 358 2.27 -6.80 13.01
C ASP A 358 3.55 -6.64 12.17
N PHE A 359 4.39 -7.69 12.11
CA PHE A 359 5.64 -7.72 11.35
C PHE A 359 5.45 -7.73 9.84
N GLN A 360 4.42 -8.45 9.33
CA GLN A 360 4.08 -8.45 7.90
C GLN A 360 3.33 -7.18 7.46
N GLU A 361 2.45 -6.63 8.31
CA GLU A 361 1.67 -5.43 7.99
C GLU A 361 2.54 -4.16 7.93
N ARG A 362 3.53 -4.02 8.82
CA ARG A 362 4.43 -2.86 8.86
C ARG A 362 5.41 -2.79 7.68
N MET A 363 5.67 -3.90 6.99
CA MET A 363 6.65 -3.95 5.90
C MET A 363 6.08 -3.71 4.50
N VAL A 364 4.78 -3.95 4.29
CA VAL A 364 4.11 -3.54 3.03
C VAL A 364 4.19 -2.02 2.84
N GLN A 365 4.44 -1.26 3.91
CA GLN A 365 4.65 0.19 3.90
C GLN A 365 6.09 0.64 3.52
N SER A 366 7.03 -0.29 3.24
CA SER A 366 8.48 0.01 3.09
C SER A 366 9.08 -0.20 1.68
N LEU A 367 8.27 -0.22 0.63
CA LEU A 367 8.74 -0.23 -0.78
C LEU A 367 9.04 1.21 -1.31
N PRO A 368 9.89 1.37 -2.36
CA PRO A 368 10.87 2.45 -2.48
C PRO A 368 10.33 3.90 -2.64
N ARG A 369 11.21 4.81 -2.22
CA ARG A 369 11.05 6.23 -1.82
C ARG A 369 10.45 7.24 -2.81
N PHE A 370 9.95 6.86 -3.98
CA PHE A 370 9.30 7.83 -4.89
C PHE A 370 7.78 7.97 -4.63
N CYS A 371 7.11 6.94 -4.10
CA CYS A 371 5.72 7.05 -3.65
C CYS A 371 5.59 7.71 -2.25
N LEU A 372 6.69 7.80 -1.49
CA LEU A 372 6.67 8.32 -0.13
C LEU A 372 6.52 9.84 -0.06
N TRP A 373 6.95 10.60 -1.08
CA TRP A 373 6.85 12.06 -1.00
C TRP A 373 5.40 12.57 -1.03
N MET A 374 4.48 11.82 -1.63
CA MET A 374 3.04 12.13 -1.58
C MET A 374 2.35 11.54 -0.34
N ALA A 375 2.90 10.48 0.27
CA ALA A 375 2.34 9.82 1.46
C ALA A 375 2.81 10.42 2.80
N VAL A 376 3.93 11.17 2.82
CA VAL A 376 4.49 11.82 4.02
C VAL A 376 3.58 12.92 4.59
N ILE A 377 2.58 13.39 3.86
CA ILE A 377 1.54 14.28 4.44
C ILE A 377 0.47 13.48 5.21
N SER A 378 0.32 12.16 4.99
CA SER A 378 -0.78 11.36 5.56
C SER A 378 -0.39 10.29 6.59
N CYS A 379 0.87 9.89 6.72
CA CYS A 379 1.28 8.90 7.73
C CYS A 379 2.61 9.28 8.40
N SER A 380 2.53 9.91 9.59
CA SER A 380 3.57 9.80 10.62
C SER A 380 3.04 8.89 11.74
N PRO A 381 3.90 8.32 12.60
CA PRO A 381 3.50 7.35 13.62
C PRO A 381 2.44 7.98 14.52
N MET A 382 1.31 7.30 14.64
CA MET A 382 0.29 7.63 15.63
C MET A 382 0.97 7.65 17.00
N SER A 383 1.05 8.83 17.59
CA SER A 383 1.37 8.98 18.99
C SER A 383 0.20 8.33 19.76
N THR A 384 0.47 7.17 20.36
CA THR A 384 -0.50 6.46 21.21
C THR A 384 -0.72 7.29 22.48
N PRO A 385 -1.96 7.35 23.02
CA PRO A 385 -2.19 7.81 24.39
C PRO A 385 -1.25 7.10 25.36
N ALA A 386 -0.98 7.72 26.52
CA ALA A 386 -0.30 7.05 27.63
C ALA A 386 -0.93 5.67 27.85
N LEU A 387 -0.06 4.65 28.04
CA LEU A 387 -0.40 3.22 28.04
C LEU A 387 -1.82 2.94 28.60
N GLY A 388 -2.70 2.42 27.74
CA GLY A 388 -4.01 1.88 28.13
C GLY A 388 -5.17 2.86 28.27
N GLU A 389 -4.97 4.18 28.19
CA GLU A 389 -6.06 5.15 28.38
C GLU A 389 -6.93 5.40 27.13
N ARG A 390 -8.19 5.80 27.37
CA ARG A 390 -9.16 6.15 26.33
C ARG A 390 -9.05 7.60 25.91
N ARG A 391 -9.01 7.86 24.59
CA ARG A 391 -9.18 9.22 24.03
C ARG A 391 -10.62 9.70 24.23
N VAL A 392 -10.82 10.72 25.07
CA VAL A 392 -12.15 11.28 25.34
C VAL A 392 -12.58 12.17 24.17
N ASN A 393 -11.73 13.10 23.76
CA ASN A 393 -12.00 14.08 22.72
C ASN A 393 -10.76 14.35 21.85
N ALA A 394 -10.89 15.24 20.87
CA ALA A 394 -9.83 15.61 19.94
C ALA A 394 -8.55 16.16 20.60
N TYR A 395 -8.67 16.72 21.80
CA TYR A 395 -7.58 17.41 22.51
C TYR A 395 -6.92 16.55 23.58
N THR A 396 -7.35 15.29 23.74
CA THR A 396 -6.69 14.35 24.64
C THR A 396 -5.26 14.10 24.13
N LEU A 397 -4.27 14.10 25.01
CA LEU A 397 -2.89 13.89 24.58
C LEU A 397 -2.64 12.41 24.23
N PRO A 398 -1.74 12.15 23.26
CA PRO A 398 -1.02 13.12 22.44
C PRO A 398 -1.90 13.68 21.29
N LEU A 399 -1.60 14.91 20.88
CA LEU A 399 -2.20 15.51 19.69
C LEU A 399 -1.60 14.89 18.43
N HIS A 400 -2.43 14.70 17.40
CA HIS A 400 -1.95 14.26 16.11
C HIS A 400 -1.38 15.45 15.32
N TYR A 401 -0.19 15.32 14.72
CA TYR A 401 0.45 16.44 14.01
C TYR A 401 -0.41 16.96 12.84
N VAL A 402 -1.16 16.08 12.15
CA VAL A 402 -2.09 16.48 11.08
C VAL A 402 -3.22 17.37 11.61
N GLN A 403 -3.70 17.13 12.84
CA GLN A 403 -4.69 18.00 13.48
C GLN A 403 -4.10 19.39 13.74
N VAL A 404 -2.86 19.46 14.22
CA VAL A 404 -2.16 20.74 14.45
C VAL A 404 -1.98 21.49 13.13
N ILE A 405 -1.52 20.81 12.08
CA ILE A 405 -1.39 21.40 10.74
C ILE A 405 -2.74 21.89 10.23
N ALA A 406 -3.80 21.10 10.37
CA ALA A 406 -5.15 21.47 9.93
C ALA A 406 -5.65 22.74 10.62
N ILE A 407 -5.45 22.84 11.94
CA ILE A 407 -5.83 24.01 12.72
C ILE A 407 -5.01 25.23 12.29
N VAL A 408 -3.69 25.08 12.10
CA VAL A 408 -2.82 26.18 11.67
C VAL A 408 -3.21 26.68 10.28
N VAL A 409 -3.44 25.78 9.32
CA VAL A 409 -3.86 26.14 7.96
C VAL A 409 -5.23 26.82 7.99
N MET A 410 -6.19 26.29 8.75
CA MET A 410 -7.52 26.89 8.87
C MET A 410 -7.45 28.29 9.49
N ALA A 411 -6.68 28.46 10.57
CA ALA A 411 -6.46 29.75 11.20
C ALA A 411 -5.78 30.75 10.25
N PHE A 412 -4.77 30.30 9.50
CA PHE A 412 -4.10 31.11 8.49
C PHE A 412 -5.07 31.56 7.38
N LEU A 413 -5.88 30.65 6.82
CA LEU A 413 -6.86 30.99 5.77
C LEU A 413 -7.91 31.99 6.26
N VAL A 414 -8.42 31.82 7.48
CA VAL A 414 -9.37 32.76 8.09
C VAL A 414 -8.72 34.12 8.31
N LEU A 415 -7.50 34.16 8.86
CA LEU A 415 -6.76 35.39 9.08
C LEU A 415 -6.47 36.12 7.77
N MET A 416 -5.99 35.40 6.74
CA MET A 416 -5.71 35.96 5.42
C MET A 416 -6.98 36.50 4.76
N ASN A 417 -8.13 35.81 4.88
CA ASN A 417 -9.40 36.33 4.36
C ASN A 417 -9.79 37.67 4.99
N TYR A 418 -9.72 37.79 6.32
CA TYR A 418 -10.04 39.07 6.95
C TYR A 418 -8.96 40.13 6.70
N PHE A 419 -7.69 39.74 6.58
CA PHE A 419 -6.63 40.66 6.20
C PHE A 419 -6.85 41.24 4.80
N THR A 420 -7.16 40.42 3.81
CA THR A 420 -7.46 40.90 2.45
C THR A 420 -8.74 41.72 2.41
N LEU A 421 -9.75 41.39 3.22
CA LEU A 421 -10.95 42.22 3.30
C LEU A 421 -10.71 43.57 4.00
N CYS A 422 -9.85 43.63 5.02
CA CYS A 422 -9.63 44.83 5.83
C CYS A 422 -8.57 45.79 5.27
N VAL A 423 -7.46 45.28 4.73
CA VAL A 423 -6.31 46.12 4.33
C VAL A 423 -6.47 46.69 2.92
N ASN A 424 -7.08 45.93 2.02
CA ASN A 424 -7.07 46.24 0.59
C ASN A 424 -8.25 47.12 0.13
N ILE A 425 -9.31 47.30 0.94
CA ILE A 425 -10.53 48.00 0.49
C ILE A 425 -11.24 48.78 1.64
N PRO A 426 -10.58 49.66 2.40
CA PRO A 426 -11.11 50.18 3.67
C PRO A 426 -12.36 51.08 3.61
N THR A 427 -12.85 51.49 2.43
CA THR A 427 -13.87 52.57 2.31
C THR A 427 -15.09 52.23 1.44
N HIS A 428 -15.29 50.98 1.01
CA HIS A 428 -16.37 50.63 0.07
C HIS A 428 -17.52 49.85 0.76
N PRO A 429 -18.82 50.18 0.55
CA PRO A 429 -19.94 49.51 1.23
C PRO A 429 -20.03 48.00 0.96
N TRP A 430 -19.52 47.53 -0.18
CA TRP A 430 -19.44 46.11 -0.49
C TRP A 430 -18.43 45.35 0.39
N GLN A 431 -17.47 46.03 1.01
CA GLN A 431 -16.55 45.43 1.96
C GLN A 431 -17.29 44.97 3.22
N TRP A 432 -18.10 45.85 3.81
CA TRP A 432 -18.91 45.55 5.00
C TRP A 432 -19.87 44.39 4.73
N LEU A 433 -20.47 44.35 3.54
CA LEU A 433 -21.29 43.23 3.11
C LEU A 433 -20.47 41.92 3.03
N ASN A 434 -19.27 41.94 2.43
CA ASN A 434 -18.42 40.75 2.33
C ASN A 434 -17.87 40.28 3.67
N ILE A 435 -17.53 41.19 4.59
CA ILE A 435 -17.13 40.87 5.96
C ILE A 435 -18.31 40.22 6.69
N PHE A 436 -19.51 40.78 6.58
CA PHE A 436 -20.71 40.23 7.19
C PHE A 436 -21.05 38.83 6.65
N LEU A 437 -21.05 38.65 5.33
CA LEU A 437 -21.29 37.36 4.68
C LEU A 437 -20.20 36.32 5.01
N SER A 438 -18.92 36.72 5.02
CA SER A 438 -17.81 35.86 5.49
C SER A 438 -18.04 35.39 6.93
N SER A 439 -18.45 36.32 7.80
CA SER A 439 -18.70 36.04 9.22
C SER A 439 -19.86 35.08 9.42
N ILE A 440 -20.92 35.17 8.61
CA ILE A 440 -22.06 34.23 8.62
C ILE A 440 -21.63 32.80 8.32
N VAL A 441 -20.57 32.59 7.54
CA VAL A 441 -20.09 31.23 7.21
C VAL A 441 -19.03 30.76 8.21
N ILE A 442 -18.08 31.62 8.57
CA ILE A 442 -16.94 31.27 9.43
C ILE A 442 -17.38 31.03 10.89
N LEU A 443 -18.32 31.82 11.42
CA LEU A 443 -18.74 31.70 12.81
C LEU A 443 -19.45 30.34 13.10
N PRO A 444 -20.44 29.89 12.30
CA PRO A 444 -20.99 28.56 12.46
C PRO A 444 -19.96 27.46 12.24
N LEU A 445 -19.05 27.62 11.27
CA LEU A 445 -17.98 26.64 11.03
C LEU A 445 -17.10 26.46 12.29
N PHE A 446 -16.71 27.57 12.92
CA PHE A 446 -15.93 27.54 14.15
C PHE A 446 -16.70 26.88 15.31
N ILE A 447 -17.97 27.24 15.51
CA ILE A 447 -18.82 26.65 16.56
C ILE A 447 -18.96 25.15 16.36
N VAL A 448 -19.24 24.71 15.13
CA VAL A 448 -19.41 23.29 14.81
C VAL A 448 -18.08 22.54 14.95
N PHE A 449 -16.96 23.12 14.50
CA PHE A 449 -15.63 22.52 14.66
C PHE A 449 -15.29 22.28 16.14
N ILE A 450 -15.47 23.29 16.99
CA ILE A 450 -15.24 23.17 18.44
C ILE A 450 -16.17 22.12 19.05
N THR A 451 -17.47 22.17 18.71
CA THR A 451 -18.44 21.21 19.23
C THR A 451 -18.09 19.77 18.83
N LEU A 452 -17.76 19.56 17.55
CA LEU A 452 -17.42 18.26 16.99
C LEU A 452 -16.13 17.66 17.59
N THR A 453 -15.13 18.50 17.81
CA THR A 453 -13.83 18.09 18.39
C THR A 453 -13.92 17.85 19.90
N TYR A 454 -14.90 18.46 20.58
CA TYR A 454 -15.11 18.32 22.02
C TYR A 454 -16.00 17.13 22.40
N ILE A 455 -16.92 16.71 21.52
CA ILE A 455 -17.81 15.57 21.76
C ILE A 455 -17.03 14.27 21.90
N ASP A 456 -17.38 13.47 22.91
CA ASP A 456 -16.96 12.07 23.03
C ASP A 456 -17.99 11.16 22.30
N PRO A 457 -17.67 10.64 21.10
CA PRO A 457 -18.58 9.79 20.34
C PRO A 457 -18.70 8.35 20.87
N ALA A 458 -18.13 8.04 22.03
CA ALA A 458 -18.18 6.69 22.60
C ALA A 458 -19.62 6.19 22.86
N GLU A 459 -19.79 4.87 22.82
CA GLU A 459 -21.00 4.16 23.27
C GLU A 459 -21.38 4.53 24.72
N ASP A 460 -22.66 4.46 25.06
CA ASP A 460 -23.17 4.88 26.39
C ASP A 460 -22.58 4.04 27.52
N GLU A 461 -22.49 2.72 27.34
CA GLU A 461 -21.86 1.81 28.30
C GLU A 461 -20.35 2.09 28.47
N VAL A 462 -19.68 2.53 27.39
CA VAL A 462 -18.28 2.96 27.45
C VAL A 462 -18.15 4.25 28.26
N LEU A 463 -19.10 5.18 28.13
CA LEU A 463 -19.15 6.39 28.95
C LEU A 463 -19.43 6.07 30.43
N ALA A 464 -20.34 5.12 30.70
CA ALA A 464 -20.73 4.71 32.04
C ALA A 464 -19.61 4.03 32.84
N LYS A 465 -18.78 3.21 32.19
CA LYS A 465 -17.69 2.45 32.84
C LYS A 465 -16.49 3.29 33.33
N SER A 466 -16.49 4.60 33.09
CA SER A 466 -15.43 5.57 33.48
C SER A 466 -14.04 5.33 32.85
N ARG A 467 -13.11 6.27 33.11
CA ARG A 467 -11.76 6.40 32.50
C ARG A 467 -10.74 5.45 33.17
N GLY A 468 -10.94 4.15 33.04
CA GLY A 468 -9.95 3.15 33.44
C GLY A 468 -9.06 2.72 32.28
N PRO A 469 -7.86 2.16 32.56
CA PRO A 469 -7.06 1.50 31.54
C PRO A 469 -7.88 0.38 30.90
N ARG A 470 -7.79 0.27 29.57
CA ARG A 470 -8.44 -0.80 28.82
C ARG A 470 -7.58 -2.06 28.90
N THR A 471 -8.25 -3.21 28.92
CA THR A 471 -7.56 -4.49 28.82
C THR A 471 -7.07 -4.67 27.40
N ASP A 472 -5.84 -5.14 27.25
CA ASP A 472 -5.33 -5.48 25.93
C ASP A 472 -6.18 -6.57 25.30
N PHE A 473 -6.38 -6.46 23.99
CA PHE A 473 -7.21 -7.42 23.26
C PHE A 473 -6.47 -8.74 23.09
N ASP A 474 -6.94 -9.78 23.77
CA ASP A 474 -6.44 -11.14 23.60
C ASP A 474 -7.12 -11.81 22.39
N ARG A 475 -6.42 -11.81 21.25
CA ARG A 475 -6.88 -12.44 20.00
C ARG A 475 -6.93 -13.98 20.09
N HIS A 476 -6.34 -14.59 21.12
CA HIS A 476 -6.41 -16.04 21.35
C HIS A 476 -7.73 -16.46 21.98
N LYS A 477 -8.36 -15.58 22.79
CA LYS A 477 -9.68 -15.84 23.41
C LYS A 477 -10.83 -15.48 22.48
N HIS A 478 -10.68 -14.43 21.69
CA HIS A 478 -11.74 -13.93 20.82
C HIS A 478 -11.20 -13.61 19.42
N THR A 479 -11.86 -14.10 18.38
CA THR A 479 -11.50 -13.84 16.97
C THR A 479 -11.67 -12.37 16.57
N HIS A 480 -12.59 -11.67 17.22
CA HIS A 480 -12.90 -10.27 17.00
C HIS A 480 -12.96 -9.48 18.31
N VAL A 481 -12.60 -8.19 18.28
CA VAL A 481 -12.67 -7.29 19.44
C VAL A 481 -14.06 -7.22 20.05
N ILE A 482 -15.08 -7.41 19.22
CA ILE A 482 -16.48 -7.51 19.61
C ILE A 482 -16.99 -8.88 19.15
N THR A 483 -17.49 -9.69 20.09
CA THR A 483 -18.21 -10.93 19.79
C THR A 483 -19.49 -10.95 20.61
N GLU A 484 -20.59 -11.43 20.04
CA GLU A 484 -21.90 -11.50 20.74
C GLU A 484 -22.30 -10.17 21.41
N LEU A 485 -22.08 -9.05 20.71
CA LEU A 485 -22.38 -7.71 21.22
C LEU A 485 -21.61 -7.31 22.48
N TYR A 486 -20.49 -7.96 22.77
CA TYR A 486 -19.62 -7.59 23.88
C TYR A 486 -18.23 -7.22 23.38
N CYS A 487 -17.71 -6.06 23.80
CA CYS A 487 -16.35 -5.65 23.50
C CYS A 487 -15.38 -6.09 24.59
N HIS A 488 -14.36 -6.87 24.22
CA HIS A 488 -13.39 -7.43 25.17
C HIS A 488 -12.28 -6.46 25.61
N VAL A 489 -12.09 -5.36 24.89
CA VAL A 489 -11.14 -4.29 25.26
C VAL A 489 -11.78 -3.27 26.18
N CYS A 490 -12.98 -2.83 25.83
CA CYS A 490 -13.78 -1.95 26.69
C CYS A 490 -14.37 -2.71 27.89
N ALA A 491 -14.52 -4.03 27.75
CA ALA A 491 -15.21 -4.93 28.65
C ALA A 491 -16.64 -4.43 28.97
N VAL A 492 -17.38 -4.07 27.92
CA VAL A 492 -18.77 -3.59 27.98
C VAL A 492 -19.62 -4.25 26.91
N GLN A 493 -20.92 -4.33 27.15
CA GLN A 493 -21.89 -4.61 26.11
C GLN A 493 -21.94 -3.42 25.13
N VAL A 494 -22.04 -3.72 23.85
CA VAL A 494 -22.09 -2.77 22.74
C VAL A 494 -23.28 -3.07 21.85
N THR A 495 -23.72 -2.12 21.05
CA THR A 495 -24.83 -2.35 20.12
C THR A 495 -24.37 -3.04 18.83
N GLU A 496 -25.29 -3.59 18.04
CA GLU A 496 -25.01 -4.34 16.80
C GLU A 496 -24.13 -3.60 15.77
N LYS A 497 -24.15 -2.27 15.79
CA LYS A 497 -23.43 -1.43 14.83
C LYS A 497 -22.20 -0.74 15.43
N ALA A 498 -21.82 -1.11 16.65
CA ALA A 498 -20.65 -0.58 17.31
C ALA A 498 -19.37 -1.18 16.73
N LYS A 499 -18.30 -0.37 16.65
CA LYS A 499 -16.94 -0.88 16.40
C LYS A 499 -15.98 -0.27 17.40
N HIS A 500 -14.92 -1.02 17.72
CA HIS A 500 -13.83 -0.54 18.56
C HIS A 500 -12.80 0.19 17.71
N CYS A 501 -12.48 1.43 18.07
CA CYS A 501 -11.39 2.19 17.47
C CYS A 501 -10.14 2.08 18.36
N SER A 502 -9.09 1.46 17.84
CA SER A 502 -7.80 1.34 18.54
C SER A 502 -7.13 2.69 18.77
N SER A 503 -7.17 3.62 17.79
CA SER A 503 -6.60 4.97 17.89
C SER A 503 -7.20 5.80 19.03
N CYS A 504 -8.47 5.59 19.34
CA CYS A 504 -9.15 6.24 20.46
C CYS A 504 -9.33 5.34 21.69
N ASN A 505 -8.99 4.06 21.56
CA ASN A 505 -9.19 3.01 22.56
C ASN A 505 -10.63 3.00 23.14
N LYS A 506 -11.64 3.05 22.25
CA LYS A 506 -13.07 3.09 22.61
C LYS A 506 -14.00 2.51 21.56
N CYS A 507 -15.13 1.98 22.01
CA CYS A 507 -16.23 1.62 21.12
C CYS A 507 -17.10 2.82 20.78
N VAL A 508 -17.50 2.91 19.51
CA VAL A 508 -18.31 3.99 18.96
C VAL A 508 -19.49 3.37 18.23
N TYR A 509 -20.70 3.85 18.54
CA TYR A 509 -21.93 3.44 17.86
C TYR A 509 -21.94 3.96 16.42
N LEU A 510 -22.41 3.15 15.46
CA LEU A 510 -22.42 3.50 14.03
C LEU A 510 -21.05 4.04 13.58
N PHE A 511 -19.99 3.34 13.96
CA PHE A 511 -18.63 3.77 13.65
C PHE A 511 -18.42 3.85 12.15
N ASP A 512 -18.05 5.04 11.69
CA ASP A 512 -17.63 5.29 10.31
C ASP A 512 -16.11 5.20 10.21
N HIS A 513 -15.40 6.16 10.80
CA HIS A 513 -13.93 6.20 10.77
C HIS A 513 -13.33 7.00 11.94
N HIS A 514 -12.02 6.87 12.13
CA HIS A 514 -11.23 7.79 12.94
C HIS A 514 -10.68 8.91 12.05
N CYS A 515 -11.04 10.16 12.32
CA CYS A 515 -10.60 11.29 11.50
C CYS A 515 -9.29 11.85 12.05
N ILE A 516 -8.18 11.66 11.33
CA ILE A 516 -6.85 12.16 11.72
C ILE A 516 -6.76 13.70 11.74
N TRP A 517 -7.61 14.39 10.97
CA TRP A 517 -7.67 15.86 10.89
C TRP A 517 -8.37 16.45 12.11
N LEU A 518 -9.36 15.75 12.65
CA LEU A 518 -10.08 16.14 13.87
C LEU A 518 -9.52 15.47 15.12
N ASN A 519 -8.68 14.45 14.97
CA ASN A 519 -8.16 13.60 16.04
C ASN A 519 -9.26 12.98 16.93
N THR A 520 -10.42 12.66 16.35
CA THR A 520 -11.55 12.02 17.05
C THR A 520 -12.29 11.06 16.12
N CYS A 521 -13.06 10.14 16.69
CA CYS A 521 -13.91 9.24 15.89
C CYS A 521 -15.12 9.98 15.33
N VAL A 522 -15.56 9.56 14.14
CA VAL A 522 -16.83 9.94 13.55
C VAL A 522 -17.76 8.73 13.63
N GLY A 523 -18.92 8.92 14.23
CA GLY A 523 -19.94 7.88 14.38
C GLY A 523 -21.30 8.47 14.75
N GLY A 524 -22.24 7.65 15.19
CA GLY A 524 -23.65 8.02 15.32
C GLY A 524 -23.91 9.34 16.06
N LYS A 525 -23.21 9.59 17.17
CA LYS A 525 -23.42 10.79 18.01
C LYS A 525 -22.96 12.11 17.37
N ASN A 526 -22.00 12.08 16.45
CA ASN A 526 -21.43 13.29 15.85
C ASN A 526 -21.44 13.31 14.31
N TYR A 527 -21.95 12.26 13.66
CA TYR A 527 -21.98 12.11 12.20
C TYR A 527 -22.69 13.29 11.49
N ARG A 528 -23.84 13.74 12.00
CA ARG A 528 -24.58 14.87 11.42
C ARG A 528 -23.79 16.18 11.50
N MET A 529 -23.12 16.43 12.63
CA MET A 529 -22.28 17.61 12.80
C MET A 529 -21.03 17.55 11.92
N PHE A 530 -20.46 16.36 11.73
CA PHE A 530 -19.35 16.15 10.79
C PHE A 530 -19.76 16.49 9.35
N LEU A 531 -20.91 15.99 8.87
CA LEU A 531 -21.42 16.31 7.53
C LEU A 531 -21.77 17.81 7.37
N PHE A 532 -22.35 18.41 8.40
CA PHE A 532 -22.65 19.84 8.40
C PHE A 532 -21.37 20.68 8.36
N MET A 533 -20.34 20.30 9.13
CA MET A 533 -19.02 20.92 9.08
C MET A 533 -18.41 20.83 7.68
N LEU A 534 -18.41 19.64 7.05
CA LEU A 534 -17.90 19.46 5.69
C LEU A 534 -18.62 20.36 4.68
N SER A 535 -19.94 20.48 4.81
CA SER A 535 -20.76 21.34 3.95
C SER A 535 -20.39 22.82 4.14
N LEU A 536 -20.21 23.27 5.38
CA LEU A 536 -19.76 24.63 5.69
C LEU A 536 -18.34 24.90 5.19
N VAL A 537 -17.42 23.93 5.27
CA VAL A 537 -16.06 24.06 4.70
C VAL A 537 -16.11 24.20 3.19
N VAL A 538 -16.94 23.41 2.50
CA VAL A 538 -17.09 23.50 1.03
C VAL A 538 -17.70 24.85 0.63
N ILE A 539 -18.77 25.27 1.29
CA ILE A 539 -19.43 26.56 1.03
C ILE A 539 -18.46 27.72 1.32
N GLY A 540 -17.75 27.66 2.46
CA GLY A 540 -16.75 28.65 2.84
C GLY A 540 -15.59 28.73 1.85
N SER A 541 -15.05 27.59 1.42
CA SER A 541 -13.96 27.54 0.43
C SER A 541 -14.39 28.11 -0.92
N PHE A 542 -15.61 27.79 -1.37
CA PHE A 542 -16.18 28.35 -2.59
C PHE A 542 -16.39 29.87 -2.48
N PHE A 543 -16.88 30.35 -1.33
CA PHE A 543 -17.04 31.76 -1.05
C PHE A 543 -15.71 32.51 -1.02
N LEU A 544 -14.67 31.94 -0.38
CA LEU A 544 -13.30 32.48 -0.38
C LEU A 544 -12.72 32.56 -1.80
N PHE A 545 -12.93 31.52 -2.61
CA PHE A 545 -12.48 31.48 -3.99
C PHE A 545 -13.15 32.57 -4.83
N ILE A 546 -14.48 32.72 -4.75
CA ILE A 546 -15.21 33.78 -5.46
C ILE A 546 -14.72 35.16 -5.03
N ASN A 547 -14.58 35.41 -3.73
CA ASN A 547 -14.09 36.71 -3.25
C ASN A 547 -12.68 37.02 -3.76
N SER A 548 -11.78 36.04 -3.71
CA SER A 548 -10.42 36.18 -4.22
C SER A 548 -10.42 36.45 -5.72
N LEU A 549 -11.28 35.76 -6.49
CA LEU A 549 -11.43 35.95 -7.92
C LEU A 549 -12.02 37.33 -8.27
N LEU A 550 -13.03 37.79 -7.54
CA LEU A 550 -13.63 39.12 -7.73
C LEU A 550 -12.64 40.23 -7.40
N GLN A 551 -11.84 40.07 -6.34
CA GLN A 551 -10.76 41.00 -6.01
C GLN A 551 -9.67 41.01 -7.09
N PHE A 552 -9.29 39.84 -7.58
CA PHE A 552 -8.33 39.70 -8.67
C PHE A 552 -8.85 40.36 -9.95
N ILE A 553 -10.11 40.13 -10.35
CA ILE A 553 -10.69 40.77 -11.54
C ILE A 553 -10.79 42.29 -11.33
N GLY A 554 -11.24 42.72 -10.15
CA GLY A 554 -11.43 44.14 -9.82
C GLY A 554 -10.14 44.94 -9.79
N SER A 555 -8.98 44.31 -9.59
CA SER A 555 -7.67 44.99 -9.65
C SER A 555 -7.24 45.34 -11.08
N PHE A 556 -7.79 44.67 -12.10
CA PHE A 556 -7.49 44.94 -13.52
C PHE A 556 -8.56 45.76 -14.26
N GLN A 557 -9.67 46.13 -13.60
CA GLN A 557 -10.77 46.87 -14.24
C GLN A 557 -10.62 48.40 -14.11
N ASP A 558 -10.97 49.11 -15.18
CA ASP A 558 -10.99 50.57 -15.25
C ASP A 558 -12.02 51.20 -14.31
N SER A 559 -11.76 52.45 -13.87
CA SER A 559 -12.49 53.18 -12.81
C SER A 559 -13.99 53.39 -13.07
N SER A 560 -14.49 53.07 -14.27
CA SER A 560 -15.91 53.14 -14.64
C SER A 560 -16.69 51.86 -14.33
N SER A 561 -16.01 50.75 -14.00
CA SER A 561 -16.66 49.49 -13.63
C SER A 561 -17.12 49.50 -12.17
N LEU A 562 -18.30 48.94 -11.91
CA LEU A 562 -18.84 48.72 -10.55
C LEU A 562 -17.96 47.79 -9.67
N LEU A 563 -17.05 47.02 -10.30
CA LEU A 563 -16.08 46.16 -9.63
C LEU A 563 -14.66 46.74 -9.60
N SER A 564 -14.43 47.96 -10.10
CA SER A 564 -13.09 48.56 -10.11
C SER A 564 -12.60 48.87 -8.71
N LEU A 565 -11.45 48.30 -8.35
CA LEU A 565 -10.75 48.59 -7.10
C LEU A 565 -9.69 49.70 -7.25
N ARG A 566 -9.46 50.17 -8.49
CA ARG A 566 -8.46 51.18 -8.88
C ARG A 566 -8.59 52.56 -8.19
N PRO A 567 -9.79 53.05 -7.82
CA PRO A 567 -9.93 54.31 -7.09
C PRO A 567 -9.40 54.29 -5.64
N TYR A 568 -9.16 53.10 -5.08
CA TYR A 568 -8.87 52.90 -3.65
C TYR A 568 -7.43 52.44 -3.36
N TYR A 569 -6.75 51.85 -4.34
CA TYR A 569 -5.29 51.74 -4.36
C TYR A 569 -4.77 52.96 -5.11
N GLY A 570 -4.39 54.02 -4.38
CA GLY A 570 -3.96 55.28 -4.99
C GLY A 570 -2.92 55.10 -6.11
N ALA A 571 -2.96 56.02 -7.08
CA ALA A 571 -1.95 56.17 -8.13
C ALA A 571 -0.53 56.25 -7.58
#